data_AF-B0E6C9-F1
#
_entry.id   AF-B0E6C9-F1
#
_cell.length_a   1.000
_cell.length_b   1.000
_cell.length_c   1.000
_cell.angle_alpha   90.00
_cell.angle_beta   90.00
_cell.angle_gamma   90.00
#
_symmetry.space_group_name_H-M   'P 1'
#
loop_
_entity.id
_entity.type
_entity.pdbx_description
1 polymer ?
#
loop_
_entity_poly.entity_id
_entity_poly.type
_entity_poly.pdbx_seq_one_letter_code
_entity_poly.pdbx_strand_id
1 'polypeptide(L)'
;MNSVDVENVSGLTIGTKDCQFVKQHIFLSGSIAVGKTTLMKELHSFFMNRDEFLFIREYIDYDTDGIKYLERLQRGLMTNYQFQMYVLKCYEDQLNCLEFEGAEIIIWERHPYEALSIFCKNDQTLSVNERLKIELRLDVLCEKYKIPKFGDKNIEYYDFDTAVIKTENIMKFIIGDIVYPMLMGEYDFNVFIFLYCSDLDEQFKRLIDRGRTIEVEVYKHKEDLLMVNNIYFSFYLTRKINLTN
;
A
#
# COMPACT_ATOMS: atom_id res chain seq x y z
N MET A 1 60.61 -20.29 41.83
CA MET A 1 60.37 -19.50 40.61
C MET A 1 60.00 -20.49 39.51
N ASN A 2 58.71 -20.63 39.24
CA ASN A 2 58.16 -21.14 37.99
C ASN A 2 56.71 -20.65 37.95
N SER A 3 56.42 -19.89 36.91
CA SER A 3 55.16 -19.23 36.58
C SER A 3 54.05 -20.25 36.35
N VAL A 4 52.92 -20.04 37.01
CA VAL A 4 51.66 -20.69 36.68
C VAL A 4 50.93 -19.79 35.70
N ASP A 5 50.63 -20.34 34.54
CA ASP A 5 49.92 -19.69 33.44
C ASP A 5 48.53 -19.22 33.87
N VAL A 6 48.25 -17.95 33.59
CA VAL A 6 46.91 -17.37 33.72
C VAL A 6 46.15 -17.74 32.47
N GLU A 7 45.21 -18.68 32.60
CA GLU A 7 44.25 -19.00 31.54
C GLU A 7 43.41 -17.76 31.21
N ASN A 8 43.63 -17.26 29.99
CA ASN A 8 42.77 -16.30 29.32
C ASN A 8 41.38 -16.93 29.10
N VAL A 9 40.41 -16.57 29.93
CA VAL A 9 39.00 -16.78 29.61
C VAL A 9 38.61 -15.68 28.62
N SER A 10 38.78 -15.98 27.33
CA SER A 10 38.26 -15.15 26.24
C SER A 10 36.75 -15.01 26.43
N GLY A 11 36.33 -13.78 26.73
CA GLY A 11 34.93 -13.40 26.79
C GLY A 11 34.22 -13.85 25.52
N LEU A 12 33.12 -14.58 25.69
CA LEU A 12 32.12 -14.74 24.64
C LEU A 12 31.65 -13.34 24.25
N THR A 13 32.18 -12.81 23.17
CA THR A 13 31.49 -11.81 22.37
C THR A 13 30.26 -12.52 21.80
N ILE A 14 29.15 -12.42 22.52
CA ILE A 14 27.81 -12.58 21.95
C ILE A 14 27.79 -11.59 20.80
N GLY A 15 27.92 -12.10 19.58
CA GLY A 15 27.73 -11.32 18.39
C GLY A 15 26.31 -10.78 18.45
N THR A 16 26.18 -9.52 18.87
CA THR A 16 25.03 -8.71 18.49
C THR A 16 25.10 -8.66 16.98
N LYS A 17 24.42 -9.61 16.31
CA LYS A 17 23.94 -9.34 14.97
C LYS A 17 23.14 -8.06 15.15
N ASP A 18 23.68 -6.95 14.68
CA ASP A 18 22.93 -5.74 14.42
C ASP A 18 21.84 -6.15 13.44
N CYS A 19 20.73 -6.66 13.98
CA CYS A 19 19.53 -6.91 13.23
C CYS A 19 18.97 -5.52 13.00
N GLN A 20 19.40 -4.88 11.92
CA GLN A 20 18.75 -3.68 11.43
C GLN A 20 17.30 -4.08 11.18
N PHE A 21 16.41 -3.68 12.10
CA PHE A 21 14.99 -3.86 11.92
C PHE A 21 14.60 -3.16 10.63
N VAL A 22 14.20 -3.95 9.62
CA VAL A 22 13.74 -3.42 8.35
C VAL A 22 12.27 -3.10 8.52
N LYS A 23 11.89 -1.84 8.27
CA LYS A 23 10.49 -1.40 8.27
C LYS A 23 9.66 -2.31 7.39
N GLN A 24 8.51 -2.73 7.90
CA GLN A 24 7.61 -3.64 7.22
C GLN A 24 6.45 -2.87 6.63
N HIS A 25 6.04 -3.24 5.42
CA HIS A 25 5.01 -2.54 4.67
C HIS A 25 3.81 -3.45 4.47
N ILE A 26 2.62 -2.95 4.81
CA ILE A 26 1.33 -3.60 4.55
C ILE A 26 0.55 -2.74 3.57
N PHE A 27 0.26 -3.25 2.37
CA PHE A 27 -0.49 -2.53 1.35
C PHE A 27 -1.93 -3.02 1.26
N LEU A 28 -2.87 -2.13 1.54
CA LEU A 28 -4.29 -2.37 1.29
C LEU A 28 -4.62 -1.88 -0.12
N SER A 29 -4.71 -2.82 -1.06
CA SER A 29 -5.00 -2.55 -2.47
C SER A 29 -6.37 -3.05 -2.87
N GLY A 30 -6.82 -2.64 -4.06
CA GLY A 30 -8.14 -2.97 -4.56
C GLY A 30 -8.79 -1.83 -5.34
N SER A 31 -9.83 -2.20 -6.08
CA SER A 31 -10.61 -1.27 -6.89
C SER A 31 -11.39 -0.24 -6.05
N ILE A 32 -12.13 0.63 -6.70
CA ILE A 32 -12.94 1.67 -6.06
C ILE A 32 -14.10 1.03 -5.30
N ALA A 33 -14.48 1.60 -4.15
CA ALA A 33 -15.61 1.15 -3.32
C ALA A 33 -15.59 -0.31 -2.81
N VAL A 34 -14.42 -0.94 -2.74
CA VAL A 34 -14.24 -2.31 -2.19
C VAL A 34 -14.01 -2.35 -0.67
N GLY A 35 -14.18 -1.23 0.05
CA GLY A 35 -14.05 -1.19 1.51
C GLY A 35 -12.66 -0.88 2.09
N LYS A 36 -11.67 -0.52 1.25
CA LYS A 36 -10.31 -0.14 1.70
C LYS A 36 -10.30 0.95 2.77
N THR A 37 -10.92 2.09 2.48
CA THR A 37 -10.97 3.24 3.41
C THR A 37 -11.65 2.88 4.73
N THR A 38 -12.65 1.99 4.71
CA THR A 38 -13.31 1.51 5.93
C THR A 38 -12.35 0.67 6.78
N LEU A 39 -11.69 -0.31 6.17
CA LEU A 39 -10.68 -1.13 6.86
C LEU A 39 -9.52 -0.27 7.40
N MET A 40 -9.05 0.69 6.61
CA MET A 40 -7.98 1.63 6.99
C MET A 40 -8.37 2.45 8.24
N LYS A 41 -9.61 2.94 8.31
CA LYS A 41 -10.13 3.67 9.48
C LYS A 41 -10.22 2.78 10.72
N GLU A 42 -10.67 1.54 10.57
CA GLU A 42 -10.75 0.58 11.67
C GLU A 42 -9.36 0.23 12.21
N LEU A 43 -8.40 -0.06 11.33
CA LEU A 43 -7.00 -0.31 11.72
C LEU A 43 -6.37 0.91 12.40
N HIS A 44 -6.54 2.11 11.84
CA HIS A 44 -6.04 3.34 12.43
C HIS A 44 -6.65 3.59 13.82
N SER A 45 -7.94 3.33 14.00
CA SER A 45 -8.59 3.45 15.31
C SER A 45 -8.04 2.44 16.31
N PHE A 46 -7.73 1.21 15.89
CA PHE A 46 -7.18 0.17 16.75
C PHE A 46 -5.75 0.49 17.21
N PHE A 47 -4.92 1.00 16.30
CA PHE A 47 -3.52 1.37 16.57
C PHE A 47 -3.33 2.84 16.98
N MET A 48 -4.40 3.52 17.35
CA MET A 48 -4.34 4.93 17.75
C MET A 48 -3.37 5.10 18.94
N ASN A 49 -2.44 6.06 18.82
CA ASN A 49 -1.38 6.35 19.80
C ASN A 49 -0.28 5.29 19.92
N ARG A 50 -0.08 4.47 18.88
CA ARG A 50 1.05 3.54 18.79
C ARG A 50 2.06 4.07 17.79
N ASP A 51 3.22 4.51 18.29
CA ASP A 51 4.27 5.13 17.49
C ASP A 51 4.97 4.13 16.55
N GLU A 52 4.78 2.83 16.79
CA GLU A 52 5.28 1.75 15.94
C GLU A 52 4.60 1.73 14.56
N PHE A 53 3.50 2.47 14.36
CA PHE A 53 2.69 2.43 13.14
C PHE A 53 2.62 3.79 12.43
N LEU A 54 2.80 3.76 11.11
CA LEU A 54 2.49 4.90 10.24
C LEU A 54 1.41 4.51 9.21
N PHE A 55 0.41 5.37 9.05
CA PHE A 55 -0.68 5.18 8.09
C PHE A 55 -0.54 6.15 6.92
N ILE A 56 -0.32 5.60 5.72
CA ILE A 56 -0.24 6.35 4.48
C ILE A 56 -1.60 6.33 3.79
N ARG A 57 -2.26 7.48 3.72
CA ARG A 57 -3.62 7.65 3.19
C ARG A 57 -3.61 7.94 1.69
N GLU A 58 -4.72 7.61 1.02
CA GLU A 58 -5.00 8.04 -0.35
C GLU A 58 -4.99 9.59 -0.43
N TYR A 59 -4.53 10.15 -1.55
CA TYR A 59 -4.40 11.60 -1.76
C TYR A 59 -5.67 12.40 -1.42
N ILE A 60 -6.87 11.83 -1.65
CA ILE A 60 -8.17 12.47 -1.34
C ILE A 60 -8.40 12.61 0.16
N ASP A 61 -7.93 11.65 0.94
CA ASP A 61 -8.10 11.61 2.39
C ASP A 61 -6.91 12.26 3.13
N TYR A 62 -5.80 12.51 2.43
CA TYR A 62 -4.62 13.22 2.92
C TYR A 62 -4.69 14.73 2.67
N ASP A 63 -4.93 15.14 1.42
CA ASP A 63 -4.89 16.52 1.00
C ASP A 63 -6.30 17.05 0.74
N THR A 64 -6.63 18.19 1.37
CA THR A 64 -7.91 18.88 1.21
C THR A 64 -8.23 19.27 -0.24
N ASP A 65 -7.21 19.44 -1.09
CA ASP A 65 -7.39 19.73 -2.51
C ASP A 65 -7.45 18.47 -3.39
N GLY A 66 -7.31 17.27 -2.82
CA GLY A 66 -7.27 16.00 -3.57
C GLY A 66 -8.48 15.77 -4.47
N ILE A 67 -9.68 16.12 -4.01
CA ILE A 67 -10.91 16.06 -4.83
C ILE A 67 -10.83 17.01 -6.02
N LYS A 68 -10.32 18.24 -5.83
CA LYS A 68 -10.19 19.22 -6.91
C LYS A 68 -9.20 18.75 -7.98
N TYR A 69 -8.11 18.10 -7.58
CA TYR A 69 -7.16 17.51 -8.53
C TYR A 69 -7.80 16.37 -9.33
N LEU A 70 -8.59 15.51 -8.68
CA LEU A 70 -9.34 14.47 -9.38
C LEU A 70 -10.36 15.06 -10.36
N GLU A 71 -11.11 16.08 -9.96
CA GLU A 71 -12.06 16.79 -10.84
C GLU A 71 -11.36 17.41 -12.06
N ARG A 72 -10.19 18.02 -11.87
CA ARG A 72 -9.40 18.58 -12.97
C ARG A 72 -8.95 17.50 -13.95
N LEU A 73 -8.54 16.33 -13.46
CA LEU A 73 -8.19 15.20 -14.31
C LEU A 73 -9.42 14.75 -15.13
N GLN A 74 -10.56 14.49 -14.47
CA GLN A 74 -11.75 13.98 -15.14
C GLN A 74 -12.36 14.97 -16.14
N ARG A 75 -12.16 16.28 -15.93
CA ARG A 75 -12.58 17.34 -16.86
C ARG A 75 -11.56 17.64 -17.96
N GLY A 76 -10.43 16.90 -18.03
CA GLY A 76 -9.37 17.12 -19.01
C GLY A 76 -8.57 18.41 -18.82
N LEU A 77 -8.65 19.03 -17.63
CA LEU A 77 -7.91 20.24 -17.25
C LEU A 77 -6.52 19.94 -16.68
N MET A 78 -6.19 18.65 -16.56
CA MET A 78 -4.93 18.12 -16.06
C MET A 78 -4.64 16.82 -16.79
N THR A 79 -3.37 16.58 -17.14
CA THR A 79 -2.97 15.31 -17.75
C THR A 79 -2.81 14.23 -16.69
N ASN A 80 -2.93 12.95 -17.08
CA ASN A 80 -2.61 11.84 -16.18
C ASN A 80 -1.19 11.93 -15.63
N TYR A 81 -0.21 12.37 -16.45
CA TYR A 81 1.15 12.62 -15.96
C TYR A 81 1.19 13.59 -14.77
N GLN A 82 0.56 14.76 -14.91
CA GLN A 82 0.51 15.77 -13.85
C GLN A 82 -0.19 15.23 -12.59
N PHE A 83 -1.28 14.50 -12.78
CA PHE A 83 -2.04 13.92 -11.69
C PHE A 83 -1.26 12.84 -10.95
N GLN A 84 -0.61 11.90 -11.66
CA GLN A 84 0.19 10.87 -11.00
C GLN A 84 1.40 11.46 -10.27
N MET A 85 2.05 12.50 -10.81
CA MET A 85 3.12 13.21 -10.11
C MET A 85 2.63 13.88 -8.81
N TYR A 86 1.41 14.41 -8.81
CA TYR A 86 0.74 14.92 -7.60
C TYR A 86 0.49 13.79 -6.58
N VAL A 87 -0.07 12.66 -7.00
CA VAL A 87 -0.30 11.50 -6.12
C VAL A 87 1.01 11.01 -5.48
N LEU A 88 2.08 10.88 -6.25
CA LEU A 88 3.39 10.48 -5.73
C LEU A 88 3.98 11.50 -4.76
N LYS A 89 3.71 12.79 -4.98
CA LYS A 89 4.09 13.84 -4.03
C LYS A 89 3.31 13.70 -2.72
N CYS A 90 2.01 13.41 -2.75
CA CYS A 90 1.23 13.16 -1.53
C CYS A 90 1.80 12.00 -0.70
N TYR A 91 2.28 10.93 -1.34
CA TYR A 91 2.96 9.85 -0.63
C TYR A 91 4.29 10.31 -0.04
N GLU A 92 5.13 11.00 -0.82
CA GLU A 92 6.42 11.49 -0.33
C GLU A 92 6.26 12.45 0.85
N ASP A 93 5.30 13.37 0.79
CA ASP A 93 5.05 14.36 1.84
C ASP A 93 4.61 13.65 3.15
N GLN A 94 3.83 12.57 3.08
CA GLN A 94 3.45 11.75 4.23
C GLN A 94 4.63 10.95 4.83
N LEU A 95 5.59 10.53 4.00
CA LEU A 95 6.77 9.77 4.44
C LEU A 95 7.90 10.65 4.95
N ASN A 96 7.92 11.93 4.56
CA ASN A 96 8.94 12.89 4.95
C ASN A 96 8.62 13.52 6.33
N CYS A 97 8.44 12.67 7.34
CA CYS A 97 8.08 13.04 8.70
C CYS A 97 8.90 12.25 9.74
N LEU A 98 8.91 12.72 10.99
CA LEU A 98 9.67 12.05 12.07
C LEU A 98 9.00 10.73 12.48
N GLU A 99 7.68 10.66 12.35
CA GLU A 99 6.85 9.49 12.59
C GLU A 99 7.26 8.33 11.68
N PHE A 100 7.65 8.62 10.43
CA PHE A 100 8.19 7.59 9.54
C PHE A 100 9.49 7.01 10.10
N GLU A 101 10.42 7.82 10.61
CA GLU A 101 11.70 7.33 11.13
C GLU A 101 11.50 6.39 12.33
N GLY A 102 10.56 6.71 13.22
CA GLY A 102 10.21 5.92 14.40
C GLY A 102 9.34 4.69 14.14
N ALA A 103 8.56 4.69 13.06
CA ALA A 103 7.64 3.59 12.77
C ALA A 103 8.37 2.28 12.41
N GLU A 104 7.77 1.16 12.81
CA GLU A 104 8.21 -0.19 12.50
C GLU A 104 7.36 -0.78 11.36
N ILE A 105 6.06 -0.51 11.37
CA ILE A 105 5.09 -1.00 10.39
C ILE A 105 4.41 0.17 9.68
N ILE A 106 4.48 0.17 8.36
CA ILE A 106 3.86 1.19 7.51
C ILE A 106 2.66 0.56 6.80
N ILE A 107 1.46 1.06 7.07
CA ILE A 107 0.20 0.59 6.47
C ILE A 107 -0.24 1.59 5.40
N TRP A 108 -0.48 1.10 4.20
CA TRP A 108 -0.75 1.93 3.02
C TRP A 108 -2.16 1.70 2.50
N GLU A 109 -2.89 2.78 2.26
CA GLU A 109 -4.03 2.75 1.35
C GLU A 109 -3.52 2.91 -0.08
N ARG A 110 -3.31 1.75 -0.74
CA ARG A 110 -2.68 1.54 -2.05
C ARG A 110 -1.16 1.55 -2.05
N HIS A 111 -0.59 0.75 -2.96
CA HIS A 111 0.83 0.79 -3.23
C HIS A 111 1.16 1.92 -4.24
N PRO A 112 2.26 2.70 -4.07
CA PRO A 112 2.58 3.82 -4.98
C PRO A 112 2.62 3.45 -6.47
N TYR A 113 3.17 2.28 -6.79
CA TYR A 113 3.26 1.75 -8.16
C TYR A 113 1.89 1.58 -8.87
N GLU A 114 0.77 1.53 -8.14
CA GLU A 114 -0.58 1.53 -8.73
C GLU A 114 -0.83 2.77 -9.61
N ALA A 115 -0.18 3.90 -9.29
CA ALA A 115 -0.20 5.13 -10.09
C ALA A 115 0.08 4.85 -11.58
N LEU A 116 1.03 3.96 -11.85
CA LEU A 116 1.43 3.59 -13.19
C LEU A 116 0.77 2.31 -13.69
N SER A 117 0.81 1.25 -12.87
CA SER A 117 0.41 -0.10 -13.28
C SER A 117 -1.10 -0.30 -13.38
N ILE A 118 -1.87 0.55 -12.71
CA ILE A 118 -3.33 0.54 -12.72
C ILE A 118 -3.84 1.75 -13.46
N PHE A 119 -3.59 2.96 -12.95
CA PHE A 119 -4.25 4.17 -13.42
C PHE A 119 -3.73 4.65 -14.79
N CYS A 120 -2.50 4.30 -15.15
CA CYS A 120 -1.93 4.58 -16.49
C CYS A 120 -1.83 3.33 -17.38
N LYS A 121 -2.43 2.18 -17.02
CA LYS A 121 -2.23 0.92 -17.77
C LYS A 121 -2.66 1.03 -19.23
N ASN A 122 -3.84 1.61 -19.45
CA ASN A 122 -4.45 1.76 -20.78
C ASN A 122 -4.45 3.22 -21.25
N ASP A 123 -3.65 4.08 -20.61
CA ASP A 123 -3.58 5.47 -20.97
C ASP A 123 -2.66 5.68 -22.19
N GLN A 124 -3.28 5.89 -23.34
CA GLN A 124 -2.59 6.18 -24.59
C GLN A 124 -2.14 7.65 -24.71
N THR A 125 -2.59 8.52 -23.81
CA THR A 125 -2.22 9.94 -23.81
C THR A 125 -0.87 10.20 -23.15
N LEU A 126 -0.37 9.25 -22.35
CA LEU A 126 0.91 9.35 -21.67
C LEU A 126 2.05 9.06 -22.66
N SER A 127 2.91 10.05 -22.90
CA SER A 127 4.10 9.85 -23.73
C SER A 127 5.12 8.92 -23.07
N VAL A 128 5.99 8.29 -23.87
CA VAL A 128 7.08 7.43 -23.39
C VAL A 128 7.96 8.17 -22.37
N ASN A 129 8.27 9.44 -22.64
CA ASN A 129 9.09 10.27 -21.74
C ASN A 129 8.39 10.58 -20.41
N GLU A 130 7.08 10.80 -20.42
CA GLU A 130 6.31 11.03 -19.19
C GLU A 130 6.19 9.74 -18.36
N ARG A 131 5.96 8.61 -19.02
CA ARG A 131 5.97 7.29 -18.38
C ARG A 131 7.30 7.02 -17.69
N LEU A 132 8.43 7.25 -18.37
CA LEU A 132 9.76 7.07 -17.80
C LEU A 132 10.00 8.00 -16.59
N LYS A 133 9.50 9.24 -16.62
CA LYS A 133 9.62 10.17 -15.49
C LYS A 133 8.84 9.68 -14.26
N ILE A 134 7.65 9.12 -14.46
CA ILE A 134 6.87 8.50 -13.37
C ILE A 134 7.60 7.29 -12.82
N GLU A 135 8.15 6.43 -13.68
CA GLU A 135 8.93 5.25 -13.29
C GLU A 135 10.16 5.64 -12.46
N LEU A 136 10.98 6.58 -12.94
CA LEU A 136 12.13 7.09 -12.20
C LEU A 136 11.74 7.67 -10.85
N ARG A 137 10.61 8.39 -10.79
CA ARG A 137 10.10 8.96 -9.54
C ARG A 137 9.67 7.88 -8.55
N LEU A 138 8.99 6.85 -9.04
CA LEU A 138 8.62 5.67 -8.25
C LEU A 138 9.85 4.95 -7.72
N ASP A 139 10.87 4.73 -8.55
CA ASP A 139 12.11 4.08 -8.14
C ASP A 139 12.82 4.85 -7.03
N VAL A 140 12.95 6.18 -7.18
CA VAL A 140 13.53 7.04 -6.13
C VAL A 140 12.71 6.97 -4.84
N LEU A 141 11.37 7.03 -4.92
CA LEU A 141 10.50 6.95 -3.76
C LEU A 141 10.66 5.60 -3.03
N CYS A 142 10.61 4.50 -3.77
CA CYS A 142 10.74 3.16 -3.22
C CYS A 142 12.11 2.92 -2.61
N GLU A 143 13.19 3.36 -3.27
CA GLU A 143 14.55 3.18 -2.75
C GLU A 143 14.80 4.00 -1.48
N LYS A 144 14.34 5.26 -1.46
CA LYS A 144 14.50 6.17 -0.33
C LYS A 144 13.79 5.65 0.92
N TYR A 145 12.55 5.20 0.78
CA TYR A 145 11.70 4.78 1.91
C TYR A 145 11.59 3.26 2.06
N LYS A 146 12.45 2.49 1.39
CA LYS A 146 12.51 1.01 1.42
C LYS A 146 11.17 0.34 1.13
N ILE A 147 10.34 0.98 0.30
CA ILE A 147 9.06 0.43 -0.14
C ILE A 147 9.38 -0.74 -1.07
N PRO A 148 8.95 -1.98 -0.76
CA PRO A 148 9.21 -3.14 -1.60
C PRO A 148 8.55 -2.96 -2.97
N LYS A 149 9.19 -3.46 -4.03
CA LYS A 149 8.61 -3.43 -5.38
C LYS A 149 7.71 -4.63 -5.57
N PHE A 150 6.69 -4.47 -6.41
CA PHE A 150 5.83 -5.59 -6.78
C PHE A 150 6.61 -6.74 -7.41
N GLY A 151 6.34 -7.95 -6.94
CA GLY A 151 7.06 -9.16 -7.37
C GLY A 151 8.35 -9.42 -6.60
N ASP A 152 8.72 -8.56 -5.63
CA ASP A 152 9.82 -8.88 -4.72
C ASP A 152 9.48 -10.15 -3.93
N LYS A 153 10.49 -11.01 -3.73
CA LYS A 153 10.33 -12.31 -3.05
C LYS A 153 9.98 -12.18 -1.56
N ASN A 154 10.13 -10.98 -1.00
CA ASN A 154 9.81 -10.66 0.38
C ASN A 154 8.40 -10.05 0.53
N ILE A 155 7.50 -10.23 -0.44
CA ILE A 155 6.09 -9.85 -0.34
C ILE A 155 5.22 -11.11 -0.29
N GLU A 156 4.39 -11.23 0.73
CA GLU A 156 3.29 -12.19 0.77
C GLU A 156 1.97 -11.56 0.29
N TYR A 157 1.15 -12.35 -0.41
CA TYR A 157 -0.05 -11.88 -1.07
C TYR A 157 -1.28 -12.54 -0.49
N TYR A 158 -2.20 -11.72 0.04
CA TYR A 158 -3.50 -12.14 0.55
C TYR A 158 -4.60 -11.49 -0.28
N ASP A 159 -5.75 -12.14 -0.38
CA ASP A 159 -6.91 -11.59 -1.06
C ASP A 159 -8.20 -11.86 -0.28
N PHE A 160 -9.09 -10.88 -0.27
CA PHE A 160 -10.36 -10.96 0.46
C PHE A 160 -11.51 -10.44 -0.41
N ASP A 161 -12.54 -11.26 -0.52
CA ASP A 161 -13.81 -10.85 -1.08
C ASP A 161 -14.67 -10.15 -0.01
N THR A 162 -14.77 -8.84 -0.11
CA THR A 162 -15.53 -7.97 0.81
C THR A 162 -17.04 -8.03 0.60
N ALA A 163 -17.54 -8.77 -0.40
CA ALA A 163 -18.94 -9.14 -0.49
C ALA A 163 -19.29 -10.27 0.50
N VAL A 164 -18.33 -11.13 0.81
CA VAL A 164 -18.52 -12.35 1.61
C VAL A 164 -17.92 -12.21 3.00
N ILE A 165 -16.75 -11.57 3.11
CA ILE A 165 -15.97 -11.44 4.34
C ILE A 165 -16.17 -10.04 4.90
N LYS A 166 -16.67 -9.96 6.13
CA LYS A 166 -16.84 -8.70 6.86
C LYS A 166 -15.50 -8.06 7.18
N THR A 167 -15.44 -6.73 7.13
CA THR A 167 -14.26 -5.92 7.47
C THR A 167 -13.64 -6.31 8.81
N GLU A 168 -14.46 -6.53 9.84
CA GLU A 168 -14.01 -6.95 11.18
C GLU A 168 -13.18 -8.25 11.16
N ASN A 169 -13.53 -9.21 10.30
CA ASN A 169 -12.79 -10.47 10.19
C ASN A 169 -11.47 -10.28 9.46
N ILE A 170 -11.44 -9.42 8.44
CA ILE A 170 -10.21 -9.03 7.74
C ILE A 170 -9.28 -8.29 8.71
N MET A 171 -9.82 -7.38 9.52
CA MET A 171 -9.08 -6.64 10.54
C MET A 171 -8.45 -7.59 11.57
N LYS A 172 -9.22 -8.56 12.09
CA LYS A 172 -8.71 -9.58 13.03
C LYS A 172 -7.57 -10.39 12.43
N PHE A 173 -7.69 -10.78 11.17
CA PHE A 173 -6.60 -11.47 10.45
C PHE A 173 -5.35 -10.58 10.34
N ILE A 174 -5.50 -9.33 9.89
CA ILE A 174 -4.36 -8.41 9.77
C ILE A 174 -3.67 -8.20 11.12
N ILE A 175 -4.44 -8.03 12.19
CA ILE A 175 -3.86 -7.80 13.52
C ILE A 175 -3.20 -9.08 14.06
N GLY A 176 -3.93 -10.20 14.02
CA GLY A 176 -3.56 -11.45 14.66
C GLY A 176 -2.47 -12.21 13.91
N ASP A 177 -2.62 -12.34 12.60
CA ASP A 177 -1.79 -13.22 11.77
C ASP A 177 -0.67 -12.47 11.03
N ILE A 178 -0.74 -11.13 10.94
CA ILE A 178 0.30 -10.32 10.28
C ILE A 178 1.00 -9.41 11.28
N VAL A 179 0.29 -8.46 11.89
CA VAL A 179 0.90 -7.37 12.68
C VAL A 179 1.56 -7.88 13.97
N TYR A 180 0.90 -8.74 14.75
CA TYR A 180 1.53 -9.26 15.97
C TYR A 180 2.79 -10.10 15.66
N PRO A 181 2.76 -11.06 14.72
CA PRO A 181 3.97 -11.77 14.30
C PRO A 181 5.09 -10.84 13.80
N MET A 182 4.74 -9.79 13.05
CA MET A 182 5.67 -8.74 12.59
C MET A 182 6.38 -8.05 13.77
N LEU A 183 5.62 -7.56 14.75
CA LEU A 183 6.17 -6.91 15.96
C LEU A 183 7.00 -7.87 16.83
N MET A 184 6.71 -9.17 16.79
CA MET A 184 7.47 -10.19 17.53
C MET A 184 8.74 -10.63 16.80
N GLY A 185 8.98 -10.15 15.57
CA GLY A 185 10.10 -10.60 14.73
C GLY A 185 9.94 -12.04 14.25
N GLU A 186 8.71 -12.55 14.23
CA GLU A 186 8.36 -13.91 13.75
C GLU A 186 7.90 -13.90 12.29
N TYR A 187 7.76 -12.71 11.70
CA TYR A 187 7.25 -12.52 10.34
C TYR A 187 8.04 -11.40 9.65
N ASP A 188 8.89 -11.77 8.69
CA ASP A 188 9.84 -10.85 8.04
C ASP A 188 9.39 -10.38 6.65
N PHE A 189 8.19 -10.75 6.22
CA PHE A 189 7.67 -10.40 4.90
C PHE A 189 6.89 -9.09 4.92
N ASN A 190 7.01 -8.32 3.85
CA ASN A 190 6.03 -7.29 3.53
C ASN A 190 4.74 -7.97 3.06
N VAL A 191 3.61 -7.26 3.12
CA VAL A 191 2.31 -7.84 2.82
C VAL A 191 1.54 -7.00 1.82
N PHE A 192 1.03 -7.66 0.79
CA PHE A 192 0.10 -7.09 -0.16
C PHE A 192 -1.28 -7.73 0.00
N ILE A 193 -2.26 -6.93 0.43
CA ILE A 193 -3.64 -7.36 0.64
C ILE A 193 -4.50 -6.81 -0.49
N PHE A 194 -5.05 -7.71 -1.30
CA PHE A 194 -5.98 -7.37 -2.37
C PHE A 194 -7.43 -7.50 -1.90
N LEU A 195 -8.10 -6.38 -1.71
CA LEU A 195 -9.53 -6.33 -1.44
C LEU A 195 -10.31 -6.24 -2.76
N TYR A 196 -11.28 -7.14 -2.93
CA TYR A 196 -12.21 -7.10 -4.05
C TYR A 196 -13.66 -7.27 -3.58
N CYS A 197 -14.61 -7.04 -4.46
CA CYS A 197 -16.03 -7.25 -4.21
C CYS A 197 -16.57 -8.06 -5.38
N SER A 198 -16.91 -9.33 -5.16
CA SER A 198 -17.46 -10.19 -6.22
C SER A 198 -18.89 -9.80 -6.61
N ASP A 199 -19.61 -9.12 -5.72
CA ASP A 199 -20.93 -8.56 -5.97
C ASP A 199 -20.80 -7.11 -6.50
N LEU A 200 -21.07 -6.96 -7.81
CA LEU A 200 -20.98 -5.67 -8.50
C LEU A 200 -22.08 -4.70 -8.08
N ASP A 201 -23.27 -5.20 -7.72
CA ASP A 201 -24.39 -4.37 -7.27
C ASP A 201 -24.08 -3.77 -5.90
N GLU A 202 -23.54 -4.57 -4.99
CA GLU A 202 -23.08 -4.10 -3.68
C GLU A 202 -21.90 -3.14 -3.80
N GLN A 203 -20.92 -3.40 -4.67
CA GLN A 203 -19.82 -2.47 -4.92
C GLN A 203 -20.31 -1.12 -5.43
N PHE A 204 -21.25 -1.14 -6.38
CA PHE A 204 -21.83 0.08 -6.94
C PHE A 204 -22.65 0.85 -5.89
N LYS A 205 -23.44 0.16 -5.08
CA LYS A 205 -24.15 0.77 -3.94
C LYS A 205 -23.19 1.49 -3.00
N ARG A 206 -22.07 0.85 -2.62
CA ARG A 206 -21.03 1.47 -1.79
C ARG A 206 -20.41 2.72 -2.44
N LEU A 207 -20.25 2.72 -3.77
CA LEU A 207 -19.76 3.89 -4.50
C LEU A 207 -20.72 5.07 -4.38
N ILE A 208 -22.03 4.82 -4.57
CA ILE A 208 -23.07 5.85 -4.42
C ILE A 208 -23.15 6.36 -2.99
N ASP A 209 -23.18 5.46 -2.00
CA ASP A 209 -23.28 5.79 -0.57
C ASP A 209 -22.07 6.61 -0.08
N ARG A 210 -20.88 6.37 -0.64
CA ARG A 210 -19.66 7.15 -0.34
C ARG A 210 -19.76 8.61 -0.78
N GLY A 211 -20.59 8.92 -1.77
CA GLY A 211 -20.96 10.30 -2.15
C GLY A 211 -19.84 11.16 -2.73
N ARG A 212 -18.75 10.57 -3.25
CA ARG A 212 -17.72 11.33 -3.98
C ARG A 212 -18.27 11.71 -5.36
N THR A 213 -18.83 12.92 -5.49
CA THR A 213 -19.58 13.38 -6.68
C THR A 213 -18.89 13.07 -8.00
N ILE A 214 -17.58 13.33 -8.10
CA ILE A 214 -16.83 13.09 -9.33
C ILE A 214 -16.69 11.60 -9.68
N GLU A 215 -16.58 10.71 -8.69
CA GLU A 215 -16.56 9.26 -8.94
C GLU A 215 -17.93 8.80 -9.47
N VAL A 216 -19.02 9.32 -8.91
CA VAL A 216 -20.40 9.02 -9.36
C VAL A 216 -20.67 9.56 -10.77
N GLU A 217 -20.08 10.69 -11.15
CA GLU A 217 -20.18 11.24 -12.51
C GLU A 217 -19.45 10.38 -13.55
N VAL A 218 -18.34 9.75 -13.15
CA VAL A 218 -17.50 8.89 -14.01
C VAL A 218 -18.09 7.49 -14.13
N TYR A 219 -18.46 6.87 -13.01
CA TYR A 219 -19.02 5.53 -12.92
C TYR A 219 -20.55 5.62 -12.81
N LYS A 220 -21.23 5.81 -13.94
CA LYS A 220 -22.68 6.04 -13.99
C LYS A 220 -23.48 4.75 -13.86
N HIS A 221 -22.89 3.65 -14.31
CA HIS A 221 -23.47 2.32 -14.27
C HIS A 221 -22.51 1.36 -13.57
N LYS A 222 -23.06 0.31 -12.95
CA LYS A 222 -22.26 -0.68 -12.23
C LYS A 222 -21.22 -1.36 -13.14
N GLU A 223 -21.55 -1.54 -14.41
CA GLU A 223 -20.66 -2.13 -15.42
C GLU A 223 -19.42 -1.28 -15.69
N ASP A 224 -19.45 0.03 -15.44
CA ASP A 224 -18.29 0.92 -15.60
C ASP A 224 -17.16 0.54 -14.62
N LEU A 225 -17.50 -0.10 -13.49
CA LEU A 225 -16.54 -0.61 -12.52
C LEU A 225 -15.76 -1.83 -13.04
N LEU A 226 -16.29 -2.58 -14.01
CA LEU A 226 -15.63 -3.78 -14.54
C LEU A 226 -14.27 -3.46 -15.16
N MET A 227 -14.14 -2.30 -15.81
CA MET A 227 -12.88 -1.89 -16.43
C MET A 227 -11.75 -1.79 -15.39
N VAL A 228 -12.00 -1.06 -14.29
CA VAL A 228 -11.01 -0.88 -13.23
C VAL A 228 -10.82 -2.17 -12.41
N ASN A 229 -11.90 -2.91 -12.13
CA ASN A 229 -11.84 -4.21 -11.45
C ASN A 229 -10.95 -5.19 -12.21
N ASN A 230 -11.14 -5.33 -13.52
CA ASN A 230 -10.36 -6.26 -14.36
C ASN A 230 -8.88 -5.87 -14.42
N ILE A 231 -8.57 -4.56 -14.42
CA ILE A 231 -7.18 -4.08 -14.36
C ILE A 231 -6.53 -4.52 -13.04
N TYR A 232 -7.22 -4.34 -11.90
CA TYR A 232 -6.76 -4.78 -10.59
C TYR A 232 -6.59 -6.30 -10.49
N PHE A 233 -7.59 -7.08 -10.92
CA PHE A 233 -7.51 -8.55 -10.90
C PHE A 233 -6.35 -9.05 -11.76
N SER A 234 -6.22 -8.55 -12.98
CA SER A 234 -5.11 -8.92 -13.87
C SER A 234 -3.77 -8.54 -13.25
N PHE A 235 -3.69 -7.35 -12.68
CA PHE A 235 -2.50 -6.88 -11.99
C PHE A 235 -2.11 -7.84 -10.86
N TYR A 236 -3.03 -8.14 -9.94
CA TYR A 236 -2.81 -9.03 -8.81
C TYR A 236 -2.40 -10.45 -9.25
N LEU A 237 -3.16 -11.08 -10.14
CA LEU A 237 -2.93 -12.46 -10.58
C LEU A 237 -1.55 -12.63 -11.22
N THR A 238 -1.13 -11.70 -12.07
CA THR A 238 0.22 -11.76 -12.67
C THR A 238 1.32 -11.75 -11.62
N ARG A 239 1.16 -11.02 -10.51
CA ARG A 239 2.21 -10.94 -9.47
C ARG A 239 2.18 -12.15 -8.53
N LYS A 240 0.99 -12.61 -8.15
CA LYS A 240 0.83 -13.80 -7.32
C LYS A 240 1.37 -15.05 -8.01
N ILE A 241 1.08 -15.23 -9.31
CA ILE A 241 1.50 -16.42 -10.08
C ILE A 241 3.00 -16.41 -10.39
N ASN A 242 3.60 -15.24 -10.65
CA ASN A 242 5.04 -15.14 -10.92
C ASN A 242 5.93 -15.46 -9.71
N LEU A 243 5.35 -15.73 -8.53
CA LEU A 243 6.04 -16.21 -7.34
C LEU A 243 5.90 -17.73 -7.13
N THR A 244 5.01 -18.38 -7.88
CA THR A 244 4.76 -19.83 -7.83
C THR A 244 5.48 -20.63 -8.93
N ASN A 245 6.23 -19.95 -9.81
CA ASN A 245 7.08 -20.55 -10.85
C ASN A 245 8.55 -20.18 -10.63
#